data_AF-A0A525VX40-F1
#
_entry.id   AF-A0A525VX40-F1
#
_cell.length_a   1.000
_cell.length_b   1.000
_cell.length_c   1.000
_cell.angle_alpha   90.00
_cell.angle_beta   90.00
_cell.angle_gamma   90.00
#
_symmetry.space_group_name_H-M   'P 1'
#
loop_
_entity.id
_entity.type
_entity.pdbx_description
1 polymer ?
#
loop_
_entity_poly.entity_id
_entity_poly.type
_entity_poly.pdbx_seq_one_letter_code
_entity_poly.pdbx_strand_id
1 'polypeptide(L)'
;MVSTLYRVVVMGLLMGGLLLVPNVGMSEERLSSADRMWGQLLREAYALGLPTKFLKAVPSSFVRFEFDDLRSYAAEYHPAEHRMVLNRALSFNGAGATLRPLGQLTHAQIETLFHELFHAYIDYLVTAAETSPGVAPNPVLTIARAQQACHYGAVLITPVVQRKGETEERYLTERESWEALNETWAVFIGWTVWNQLELSGGTGRSIQKPGKSQDEWVSRLRTADREGTFRGYYEPEDSAERAVVRKRYLAPASRLSESEATVILKEVIEFSPNLLARAREVFSGLGQGVDRYGQCG
;
A
#
# COMPACT_ATOMS: atom_id res chain seq x y z
N MET A 1 76.03 1.04 -36.96
CA MET A 1 75.88 2.51 -36.84
C MET A 1 74.39 2.81 -36.92
N VAL A 2 73.75 3.27 -35.83
CA VAL A 2 73.37 4.70 -35.64
C VAL A 2 72.35 5.10 -36.73
N SER A 3 71.16 5.65 -36.53
CA SER A 3 70.42 6.24 -35.41
C SER A 3 69.04 6.57 -36.01
N THR A 4 67.98 6.15 -35.33
CA THR A 4 66.85 6.98 -34.87
C THR A 4 66.19 8.07 -35.75
N LEU A 5 64.83 8.04 -35.76
CA LEU A 5 63.84 9.16 -35.78
C LEU A 5 63.51 9.81 -37.15
N TYR A 6 62.30 10.26 -37.50
CA TYR A 6 61.10 10.72 -36.77
C TYR A 6 59.83 10.68 -37.70
N ARG A 7 58.66 10.39 -37.08
CA ARG A 7 57.20 10.59 -37.36
C ARG A 7 56.70 11.36 -38.63
N VAL A 8 55.48 11.18 -39.19
CA VAL A 8 54.10 11.38 -38.64
C VAL A 8 53.00 10.89 -39.65
N VAL A 9 52.01 10.12 -39.13
CA VAL A 9 50.51 10.09 -39.28
C VAL A 9 49.88 10.08 -40.71
N VAL A 10 48.89 9.22 -41.08
CA VAL A 10 47.43 9.31 -40.76
C VAL A 10 46.65 8.07 -41.28
N MET A 11 45.71 7.59 -40.43
CA MET A 11 44.43 6.86 -40.64
C MET A 11 44.30 5.55 -41.43
N GLY A 12 43.64 4.58 -40.79
CA GLY A 12 42.82 3.54 -41.43
C GLY A 12 42.12 2.65 -40.39
N LEU A 13 40.78 2.64 -40.40
CA LEU A 13 39.84 2.04 -39.43
C LEU A 13 40.07 0.55 -39.09
N LEU A 14 39.84 0.18 -37.83
CA LEU A 14 39.48 -1.18 -37.40
C LEU A 14 38.13 -1.14 -36.64
N MET A 15 37.04 -1.40 -37.37
CA MET A 15 35.79 -1.97 -36.85
C MET A 15 36.09 -3.41 -36.41
N GLY A 16 35.70 -3.93 -35.25
CA GLY A 16 34.40 -3.82 -34.60
C GLY A 16 33.74 -5.20 -34.63
N GLY A 17 33.94 -6.00 -33.58
CA GLY A 17 33.44 -7.37 -33.48
C GLY A 17 33.36 -7.86 -32.04
N LEU A 18 32.66 -7.09 -31.19
CA LEU A 18 32.30 -7.50 -29.83
C LEU A 18 30.95 -8.23 -29.87
N LEU A 19 31.02 -9.48 -29.47
CA LEU A 19 29.99 -10.44 -29.06
C LEU A 19 28.60 -9.83 -28.75
N LEU A 20 27.61 -10.20 -29.56
CA LEU A 20 26.20 -10.21 -29.16
C LEU A 20 25.83 -11.62 -28.71
N VAL A 21 25.96 -11.89 -27.40
CA VAL A 21 25.28 -13.02 -26.77
C VAL A 21 23.84 -12.55 -26.48
N PRO A 22 22.79 -13.25 -26.94
CA PRO A 22 21.43 -12.87 -26.63
C PRO A 22 21.15 -13.15 -25.15
N ASN A 23 20.61 -12.15 -24.47
CA ASN A 23 20.33 -12.13 -23.03
C ASN A 23 19.05 -12.94 -22.71
N VAL A 24 19.03 -14.23 -23.02
CA VAL A 24 17.83 -15.10 -22.94
C VAL A 24 17.64 -15.75 -21.55
N GLY A 25 18.59 -15.60 -20.62
CA GLY A 25 18.53 -16.26 -19.30
C GLY A 25 17.96 -15.43 -18.13
N MET A 26 17.73 -14.13 -18.28
CA MET A 26 17.43 -13.25 -17.14
C MET A 26 15.95 -13.14 -16.76
N SER A 27 15.01 -13.49 -17.65
CA SER A 27 13.57 -13.34 -17.37
C SER A 27 12.99 -14.53 -16.59
N GLU A 28 13.37 -15.78 -16.92
CA GLU A 28 12.86 -16.98 -16.25
C GLU A 28 13.33 -17.07 -14.79
N GLU A 29 14.60 -16.76 -14.49
CA GLU A 29 15.12 -16.78 -13.12
C GLU A 29 14.44 -15.73 -12.22
N ARG A 30 14.16 -14.54 -12.75
CA ARG A 30 13.49 -13.45 -12.00
C ARG A 30 12.02 -13.77 -11.72
N LEU A 31 11.29 -14.31 -12.71
CA LEU A 31 9.91 -14.77 -12.53
C LEU A 31 9.83 -15.86 -11.45
N SER A 32 10.76 -16.82 -11.48
CA SER A 32 10.84 -17.87 -10.45
C SER A 32 11.10 -17.32 -9.04
N SER A 33 11.80 -16.18 -8.94
CA SER A 33 12.11 -15.53 -7.66
C SER A 33 10.91 -14.77 -7.09
N ALA A 34 10.19 -14.03 -7.94
CA ALA A 34 8.96 -13.33 -7.57
C ALA A 34 7.89 -14.32 -7.09
N ASP A 35 7.70 -15.42 -7.82
CA ASP A 35 6.75 -16.49 -7.44
C ASP A 35 7.10 -17.12 -6.08
N ARG A 36 8.40 -17.36 -5.83
CA ARG A 36 8.87 -17.88 -4.53
C ARG A 36 8.60 -16.90 -3.40
N MET A 37 8.89 -15.61 -3.59
CA MET A 37 8.66 -14.59 -2.56
C MET A 37 7.17 -14.37 -2.29
N TRP A 38 6.34 -14.27 -3.33
CA TRP A 38 4.89 -14.16 -3.18
C TRP A 38 4.31 -15.38 -2.46
N GLY A 39 4.75 -16.58 -2.86
CA GLY A 39 4.35 -17.83 -2.21
C GLY A 39 4.78 -17.90 -0.73
N GLN A 40 5.98 -17.42 -0.40
CA GLN A 40 6.45 -17.33 0.99
C GLN A 40 5.58 -16.35 1.80
N LEU A 41 5.40 -15.13 1.28
CA LEU A 41 4.57 -14.09 1.90
C LEU A 41 3.16 -14.62 2.23
N LEU A 42 2.50 -15.27 1.27
CA LEU A 42 1.17 -15.85 1.45
C LEU A 42 1.13 -16.92 2.54
N ARG A 43 2.07 -17.86 2.53
CA ARG A 43 2.13 -18.95 3.53
C ARG A 43 2.39 -18.41 4.93
N GLU A 44 3.31 -17.47 5.06
CA GLU A 44 3.68 -16.92 6.36
C GLU A 44 2.62 -15.96 6.90
N ALA A 45 1.99 -15.15 6.05
CA ALA A 45 0.85 -14.32 6.42
C ALA A 45 -0.30 -15.20 6.94
N TYR A 46 -0.61 -16.29 6.23
CA TYR A 46 -1.61 -17.27 6.68
C TYR A 46 -1.25 -17.89 8.03
N ALA A 47 0.02 -18.28 8.24
CA ALA A 47 0.48 -18.86 9.50
C ALA A 47 0.39 -17.88 10.69
N LEU A 48 0.57 -16.58 10.42
CA LEU A 48 0.38 -15.50 11.40
C LEU A 48 -1.10 -15.09 11.56
N GLY A 49 -2.01 -15.73 10.83
CA GLY A 49 -3.43 -15.39 10.82
C GLY A 49 -3.76 -14.06 10.14
N LEU A 50 -2.81 -13.47 9.40
CA LEU A 50 -2.98 -12.20 8.72
C LEU A 50 -3.91 -12.32 7.50
N PRO A 51 -4.48 -11.21 7.03
CA PRO A 51 -5.40 -11.21 5.89
C PRO A 51 -4.67 -11.68 4.61
N THR A 52 -5.16 -12.73 3.95
CA THR A 52 -4.52 -13.27 2.73
C THR A 52 -5.40 -13.23 1.50
N LYS A 53 -6.69 -12.89 1.62
CA LYS A 53 -7.62 -12.95 0.49
C LYS A 53 -7.21 -12.03 -0.65
N PHE A 54 -6.97 -10.76 -0.34
CA PHE A 54 -6.57 -9.78 -1.35
C PHE A 54 -5.20 -10.11 -1.95
N LEU A 55 -4.27 -10.66 -1.15
CA LEU A 55 -2.99 -11.17 -1.65
C LEU A 55 -3.16 -12.36 -2.61
N LYS A 56 -4.12 -13.26 -2.35
CA LYS A 56 -4.41 -14.40 -3.24
C LYS A 56 -5.06 -13.96 -4.55
N ALA A 57 -5.71 -12.80 -4.58
CA ALA A 57 -6.35 -12.28 -5.78
C ALA A 57 -5.34 -11.74 -6.80
N VAL A 58 -4.17 -11.26 -6.35
CA VAL A 58 -3.12 -10.73 -7.21
C VAL A 58 -2.27 -11.89 -7.76
N PRO A 59 -2.11 -12.01 -9.09
CA PRO A 59 -1.19 -12.97 -9.70
C PRO A 59 0.24 -12.74 -9.20
N SER A 60 0.98 -13.80 -8.88
CA SER A 60 2.35 -13.68 -8.38
C SER A 60 3.31 -12.98 -9.35
N SER A 61 3.00 -13.01 -10.64
CA SER A 61 3.75 -12.32 -11.69
C SER A 61 3.40 -10.83 -11.84
N PHE A 62 2.36 -10.34 -11.16
CA PHE A 62 1.94 -8.94 -11.24
C PHE A 62 2.97 -8.03 -10.57
N VAL A 63 3.46 -8.42 -9.39
CA VAL A 63 4.40 -7.61 -8.60
C VAL A 63 5.84 -8.09 -8.79
N ARG A 64 6.73 -7.17 -9.15
CA ARG A 64 8.18 -7.39 -9.17
C ARG A 64 8.80 -6.92 -7.85
N PHE A 65 9.38 -7.85 -7.09
CA PHE A 65 10.05 -7.55 -5.83
C PHE A 65 11.51 -7.20 -6.03
N GLU A 66 11.94 -6.14 -5.35
CA GLU A 66 13.32 -5.68 -5.31
C GLU A 66 13.70 -5.32 -3.87
N PHE A 67 15.00 -5.32 -3.57
CA PHE A 67 15.51 -4.85 -2.30
C PHE A 67 16.43 -3.65 -2.52
N ASP A 68 16.20 -2.58 -1.76
CA ASP A 68 17.03 -1.38 -1.78
C ASP A 68 17.11 -0.73 -0.39
N ASP A 69 18.05 0.20 -0.19
CA ASP A 69 18.23 0.93 1.05
C ASP A 69 17.22 2.09 1.16
N LEU A 70 15.98 1.73 1.49
CA LEU A 70 14.95 2.71 1.83
C LEU A 70 15.33 3.41 3.14
N ARG A 71 15.39 4.75 3.13
CA ARG A 71 15.83 5.50 4.32
C ARG A 71 14.83 5.44 5.48
N SER A 72 13.55 5.58 5.18
CA SER A 72 12.51 5.82 6.19
C SER A 72 11.39 4.78 6.21
N TYR A 73 11.33 3.91 5.21
CA TYR A 73 10.20 3.00 4.98
C TYR A 73 10.67 1.56 4.92
N ALA A 74 9.79 0.63 5.32
CA ALA A 74 10.06 -0.79 5.22
C ALA A 74 9.78 -1.33 3.81
N ALA A 75 8.81 -0.74 3.10
CA ALA A 75 8.46 -1.08 1.73
C ALA A 75 7.96 0.18 1.01
N GLU A 76 7.96 0.15 -0.33
CA GLU A 76 7.37 1.16 -1.21
C GLU A 76 6.86 0.48 -2.49
N TYR A 77 5.62 0.75 -2.88
CA TYR A 77 5.05 0.27 -4.14
C TYR A 77 5.05 1.34 -5.23
N HIS A 78 5.54 0.99 -6.41
CA HIS A 78 5.52 1.84 -7.60
C HIS A 78 4.55 1.29 -8.65
N PRO A 79 3.34 1.89 -8.81
CA PRO A 79 2.30 1.35 -9.69
C PRO A 79 2.70 1.37 -11.17
N ALA A 80 3.44 2.38 -11.63
CA ALA A 80 3.87 2.50 -13.02
C ALA A 80 4.72 1.31 -13.53
N GLU A 81 5.37 0.60 -12.61
CA GLU A 81 6.24 -0.53 -12.91
C GLU A 81 5.74 -1.85 -12.30
N HIS A 82 4.64 -1.81 -11.56
CA HIS A 82 4.18 -2.87 -10.66
C HIS A 82 5.33 -3.41 -9.79
N ARG A 83 6.08 -2.50 -9.19
CA ARG A 83 7.36 -2.78 -8.52
C ARG A 83 7.24 -2.55 -7.02
N MET A 84 7.55 -3.57 -6.23
CA MET A 84 7.58 -3.52 -4.77
C MET A 84 9.03 -3.48 -4.30
N VAL A 85 9.47 -2.33 -3.80
CA VAL A 85 10.79 -2.15 -3.21
C VAL A 85 10.70 -2.42 -1.72
N LEU A 86 11.46 -3.39 -1.25
CA LEU A 86 11.56 -3.73 0.16
C LEU A 86 12.87 -3.17 0.71
N ASN A 87 12.83 -2.61 1.92
CA ASN A 87 14.04 -2.18 2.59
C ASN A 87 15.00 -3.36 2.73
N ARG A 88 16.28 -3.16 2.45
CA ARG A 88 17.31 -4.21 2.57
C ARG A 88 17.34 -4.86 3.95
N ALA A 89 16.97 -4.14 5.01
CA ALA A 89 16.85 -4.68 6.37
C ALA A 89 15.76 -5.77 6.52
N LEU A 90 14.80 -5.84 5.58
CA LEU A 90 13.82 -6.91 5.49
C LEU A 90 14.37 -8.16 4.79
N SER A 91 15.52 -8.09 4.14
CA SER A 91 16.11 -9.24 3.44
C SER A 91 16.87 -10.16 4.39
N PHE A 92 16.85 -11.46 4.12
CA PHE A 92 17.56 -12.46 4.92
C PHE A 92 19.06 -12.14 4.93
N ASN A 93 19.63 -11.94 6.13
CA ASN A 93 21.01 -11.49 6.34
C ASN A 93 21.41 -10.19 5.59
N GLY A 94 20.45 -9.35 5.18
CA GLY A 94 20.76 -8.15 4.39
C GLY A 94 21.21 -8.42 2.94
N ALA A 95 21.05 -9.66 2.46
CA ALA A 95 21.58 -10.10 1.17
C ALA A 95 20.82 -9.52 -0.04
N GLY A 96 19.59 -9.06 0.14
CA GLY A 96 18.77 -8.47 -0.93
C GLY A 96 18.18 -9.48 -1.92
N ALA A 97 18.06 -10.75 -1.54
CA ALA A 97 17.56 -11.81 -2.43
C ALA A 97 16.25 -12.47 -1.96
N THR A 98 15.96 -12.44 -0.66
CA THR A 98 14.79 -13.14 -0.08
C THR A 98 14.30 -12.38 1.14
N LEU A 99 12.99 -12.30 1.31
CA LEU A 99 12.34 -11.71 2.48
C LEU A 99 12.63 -12.55 3.73
N ARG A 100 13.02 -11.90 4.83
CA ARG A 100 13.09 -12.54 6.15
C ARG A 100 11.71 -13.07 6.53
N PRO A 101 11.63 -14.18 7.28
CA PRO A 101 10.36 -14.68 7.74
C PRO A 101 9.55 -13.57 8.45
N LEU A 102 8.27 -13.41 8.12
CA LEU A 102 7.39 -12.38 8.66
C LEU A 102 7.37 -12.41 10.19
N GLY A 103 7.43 -13.59 10.81
CA GLY A 103 7.50 -13.74 12.27
C GLY A 103 8.78 -13.18 12.91
N GLN A 104 9.78 -12.77 12.12
CA GLN A 104 11.00 -12.10 12.58
C GLN A 104 11.02 -10.60 12.27
N LEU A 105 9.99 -10.09 11.59
CA LEU A 105 9.81 -8.66 11.33
C LEU A 105 9.11 -8.00 12.52
N THR A 106 9.37 -6.72 12.74
CA THR A 106 8.61 -5.96 13.74
C THR A 106 7.19 -5.74 13.25
N HIS A 107 6.25 -5.53 14.17
CA HIS A 107 4.86 -5.24 13.79
C HIS A 107 4.76 -3.99 12.90
N ALA A 108 5.59 -2.97 13.13
CA ALA A 108 5.65 -1.77 12.27
C ALA A 108 6.16 -2.06 10.85
N GLN A 109 7.10 -3.01 10.70
CA GLN A 109 7.54 -3.45 9.37
C GLN A 109 6.44 -4.22 8.65
N ILE A 110 5.69 -5.08 9.35
CA ILE A 110 4.56 -5.82 8.77
C ILE A 110 3.40 -4.87 8.42
N GLU A 111 3.12 -3.89 9.28
CA GLU A 111 2.16 -2.81 9.03
C GLU A 111 2.46 -2.10 7.71
N THR A 112 3.68 -1.60 7.55
CA THR A 112 4.11 -0.91 6.33
C THR A 112 4.06 -1.85 5.12
N LEU A 113 4.50 -3.11 5.26
CA LEU A 113 4.43 -4.07 4.17
C LEU A 113 2.99 -4.31 3.70
N PHE A 114 2.03 -4.45 4.62
CA PHE A 114 0.63 -4.65 4.27
C PHE A 114 -0.05 -3.40 3.72
N HIS A 115 0.38 -2.21 4.14
CA HIS A 115 0.02 -0.93 3.51
C HIS A 115 0.40 -0.94 2.02
N GLU A 116 1.66 -1.24 1.70
CA GLU A 116 2.14 -1.24 0.31
C GLU A 116 1.54 -2.38 -0.53
N LEU A 117 1.38 -3.57 0.05
CA LEU A 117 0.72 -4.69 -0.64
C LEU A 117 -0.73 -4.36 -1.00
N PHE A 118 -1.40 -3.52 -0.20
CA PHE A 118 -2.74 -3.06 -0.53
C PHE A 118 -2.76 -2.15 -1.76
N HIS A 119 -1.78 -1.26 -1.89
CA HIS A 119 -1.63 -0.45 -3.12
C HIS A 119 -1.46 -1.34 -4.35
N ALA A 120 -0.63 -2.40 -4.25
CA ALA A 120 -0.47 -3.36 -5.34
C ALA A 120 -1.77 -4.09 -5.69
N TYR A 121 -2.60 -4.42 -4.70
CA TYR A 121 -3.91 -5.02 -4.93
C TYR A 121 -4.90 -4.10 -5.62
N ILE A 122 -4.99 -2.83 -5.19
CA ILE A 122 -5.86 -1.85 -5.84
C ILE A 122 -5.40 -1.59 -7.29
N ASP A 123 -4.10 -1.48 -7.53
CA ASP A 123 -3.52 -1.33 -8.86
C ASP A 123 -3.85 -2.55 -9.76
N TYR A 124 -3.76 -3.76 -9.21
CA TYR A 124 -4.20 -4.98 -9.90
C TYR A 124 -5.69 -4.93 -10.25
N LEU A 125 -6.57 -4.51 -9.33
CA LEU A 125 -8.01 -4.42 -9.61
C LEU A 125 -8.31 -3.44 -10.75
N VAL A 126 -7.62 -2.30 -10.80
CA VAL A 126 -7.74 -1.32 -11.88
C VAL A 126 -7.26 -1.93 -13.20
N THR A 127 -6.06 -2.51 -13.22
CA THR A 127 -5.49 -3.15 -14.41
C THR A 127 -6.39 -4.28 -14.94
N ALA A 128 -6.95 -5.10 -14.05
CA ALA A 128 -7.85 -6.19 -14.41
C ALA A 128 -9.18 -5.68 -15.00
N ALA A 129 -9.73 -4.60 -14.45
CA ALA A 129 -10.96 -3.99 -14.97
C ALA A 129 -10.75 -3.38 -16.37
N GLU A 130 -9.61 -2.75 -16.62
CA GLU A 130 -9.26 -2.16 -17.91
C GLU A 130 -9.00 -3.22 -18.98
N THR A 131 -8.35 -4.33 -18.62
CA THR A 131 -8.06 -5.44 -19.53
C THR A 131 -9.26 -6.34 -19.79
N SER A 132 -10.27 -6.33 -18.93
CA SER A 132 -11.47 -7.18 -19.02
C SER A 132 -12.79 -6.42 -18.78
N PRO A 133 -13.14 -5.44 -19.64
CA PRO A 133 -14.27 -4.52 -19.41
C PRO A 133 -15.67 -5.18 -19.43
N GLY A 134 -15.77 -6.43 -19.91
CA GLY A 134 -17.02 -7.20 -19.94
C GLY A 134 -17.33 -7.98 -18.65
N VAL A 135 -16.42 -7.96 -17.66
CA VAL A 135 -16.59 -8.64 -16.38
C VAL A 135 -17.28 -7.71 -15.38
N ALA A 136 -18.15 -8.26 -14.53
CA ALA A 136 -18.82 -7.49 -13.49
C ALA A 136 -17.79 -6.73 -12.62
N PRO A 137 -18.01 -5.43 -12.32
CA PRO A 137 -17.07 -4.63 -11.54
C PRO A 137 -16.79 -5.25 -10.18
N ASN A 138 -15.51 -5.27 -9.78
CA ASN A 138 -15.15 -5.70 -8.43
C ASN A 138 -15.82 -4.77 -7.39
N PRO A 139 -16.51 -5.30 -6.36
CA PRO A 139 -17.22 -4.47 -5.39
C PRO A 139 -16.31 -3.46 -4.66
N VAL A 140 -15.04 -3.82 -4.43
CA VAL A 140 -14.04 -2.92 -3.85
C VAL A 140 -13.80 -1.73 -4.77
N LEU A 141 -13.61 -1.97 -6.07
CA LEU A 141 -13.35 -0.91 -7.05
C LEU A 141 -14.59 -0.02 -7.28
N THR A 142 -15.79 -0.60 -7.28
CA THR A 142 -17.05 0.15 -7.37
C THR A 142 -17.17 1.16 -6.24
N ILE A 143 -16.95 0.72 -4.99
CA ILE A 143 -17.01 1.61 -3.83
C ILE A 143 -15.86 2.61 -3.86
N ALA A 144 -14.65 2.19 -4.26
CA ALA A 144 -13.52 3.11 -4.39
C ALA A 144 -13.83 4.25 -5.36
N ARG A 145 -14.39 3.98 -6.55
CA ARG A 145 -14.73 5.04 -7.53
C ARG A 145 -15.86 5.94 -7.04
N ALA A 146 -16.87 5.40 -6.36
CA ALA A 146 -17.93 6.21 -5.77
C ALA A 146 -17.39 7.16 -4.68
N GLN A 147 -16.50 6.66 -3.82
CA GLN A 147 -15.89 7.43 -2.75
C GLN A 147 -14.87 8.45 -3.28
N GLN A 148 -14.09 8.09 -4.30
CA GLN A 148 -13.16 9.01 -4.98
C GLN A 148 -13.91 10.26 -5.48
N ALA A 149 -15.03 10.06 -6.18
CA ALA A 149 -15.78 11.16 -6.79
C ALA A 149 -16.52 12.04 -5.75
N CYS A 150 -16.85 11.48 -4.59
CA CYS A 150 -17.69 12.13 -3.60
C CYS A 150 -16.90 12.52 -2.33
N HIS A 151 -16.45 11.56 -1.54
CA HIS A 151 -15.76 11.82 -0.27
C HIS A 151 -14.36 12.42 -0.49
N TYR A 152 -13.63 11.97 -1.50
CA TYR A 152 -12.27 12.47 -1.77
C TYR A 152 -12.22 13.54 -2.87
N GLY A 153 -13.35 13.86 -3.50
CA GLY A 153 -13.43 14.96 -4.48
C GLY A 153 -13.32 16.34 -3.81
N ALA A 154 -13.83 16.45 -2.57
CA ALA A 154 -13.67 17.62 -1.71
C ALA A 154 -13.32 17.17 -0.29
N VAL A 155 -12.14 17.55 0.19
CA VAL A 155 -11.60 17.13 1.49
C VAL A 155 -11.28 18.32 2.37
N LEU A 156 -11.26 18.09 3.67
CA LEU A 156 -10.63 19.00 4.62
C LEU A 156 -9.16 18.59 4.80
N ILE A 157 -8.26 19.55 4.76
CA ILE A 157 -6.84 19.37 5.11
C ILE A 157 -6.50 20.14 6.38
N THR A 158 -5.45 19.71 7.08
CA THR A 158 -4.82 20.53 8.13
C THR A 158 -3.64 21.28 7.51
N PRO A 159 -3.79 22.57 7.14
CA PRO A 159 -2.80 23.27 6.33
C PRO A 159 -1.45 23.44 7.05
N VAL A 160 -1.48 23.51 8.38
CA VAL A 160 -0.30 23.63 9.24
C VAL A 160 -0.41 22.59 10.36
N VAL A 161 0.49 21.62 10.39
CA VAL A 161 0.46 20.48 11.34
C VAL A 161 0.43 20.94 12.80
N GLN A 162 1.02 22.09 13.10
CA GLN A 162 1.04 22.69 14.44
C GLN A 162 -0.31 23.33 14.85
N ARG A 163 -1.20 23.60 13.89
CA ARG A 163 -2.52 24.23 14.11
C ARG A 163 -3.64 23.21 13.86
N LYS A 164 -3.69 22.19 14.72
CA LYS A 164 -4.60 21.03 14.57
C LYS A 164 -6.10 21.36 14.52
N GLY A 165 -6.51 22.55 14.97
CA GLY A 165 -7.90 23.01 14.93
C GLY A 165 -8.27 23.80 13.66
N GLU A 166 -7.28 24.21 12.87
CA GLU A 166 -7.51 24.91 11.61
C GLU A 166 -7.64 23.87 10.49
N THR A 167 -8.74 23.93 9.74
CA THR A 167 -8.98 23.09 8.56
C THR A 167 -9.31 23.96 7.37
N GLU A 168 -8.92 23.51 6.19
CA GLU A 168 -9.16 24.17 4.90
C GLU A 168 -9.82 23.17 3.96
N GLU A 169 -10.90 23.59 3.28
CA GLU A 169 -11.54 22.78 2.24
C GLU A 169 -10.70 22.84 0.95
N ARG A 170 -10.52 21.68 0.33
CA ARG A 170 -9.79 21.49 -0.92
C ARG A 170 -10.57 20.62 -1.87
N TYR A 171 -10.70 21.10 -3.10
CA TYR A 171 -11.21 20.32 -4.22
C TYR A 171 -10.02 19.63 -4.90
N LEU A 172 -10.07 18.31 -4.97
CA LEU A 172 -8.97 17.51 -5.50
C LEU A 172 -9.20 17.19 -6.96
N THR A 173 -8.11 17.08 -7.72
CA THR A 173 -8.18 16.51 -9.07
C THR A 173 -8.53 15.02 -9.03
N GLU A 174 -8.80 14.40 -10.19
CA GLU A 174 -9.01 12.96 -10.26
C GLU A 174 -7.81 12.17 -9.72
N ARG A 175 -6.57 12.61 -10.01
CA ARG A 175 -5.36 11.95 -9.51
C ARG A 175 -5.20 12.12 -8.01
N GLU A 176 -5.35 13.35 -7.51
CA GLU A 176 -5.20 13.65 -6.08
C GLU A 176 -6.27 12.96 -5.23
N SER A 177 -7.52 12.93 -5.70
CA SER A 177 -8.63 12.23 -5.01
C SER A 177 -8.41 10.71 -4.98
N TRP A 178 -7.88 10.12 -6.07
CA TRP A 178 -7.53 8.71 -6.08
C TRP A 178 -6.40 8.39 -5.10
N GLU A 179 -5.36 9.23 -5.07
CA GLU A 179 -4.24 9.09 -4.16
C GLU A 179 -4.69 9.21 -2.70
N ALA A 180 -5.48 10.24 -2.37
CA ALA A 180 -6.05 10.45 -1.05
C ALA A 180 -6.88 9.26 -0.56
N LEU A 181 -7.71 8.70 -1.44
CA LEU A 181 -8.51 7.49 -1.12
C LEU A 181 -7.61 6.29 -0.88
N ASN A 182 -6.70 6.01 -1.83
CA ASN A 182 -5.87 4.80 -1.79
C ASN A 182 -4.94 4.81 -0.57
N GLU A 183 -4.36 5.96 -0.23
CA GLU A 183 -3.57 6.15 0.99
C GLU A 183 -4.40 5.99 2.26
N THR A 184 -5.61 6.55 2.29
CA THR A 184 -6.51 6.40 3.45
C THR A 184 -6.86 4.94 3.71
N TRP A 185 -7.16 4.18 2.64
CA TRP A 185 -7.48 2.77 2.73
C TRP A 185 -6.25 1.94 3.15
N ALA A 186 -5.07 2.22 2.58
CA ALA A 186 -3.83 1.53 2.94
C ALA A 186 -3.45 1.75 4.41
N VAL A 187 -3.59 2.98 4.94
CA VAL A 187 -3.42 3.28 6.37
C VAL A 187 -4.34 2.40 7.23
N PHE A 188 -5.60 2.24 6.84
CA PHE A 188 -6.55 1.41 7.58
C PHE A 188 -6.20 -0.08 7.54
N ILE A 189 -5.68 -0.59 6.40
CA ILE A 189 -5.18 -1.96 6.27
C ILE A 189 -3.98 -2.20 7.18
N GLY A 190 -2.97 -1.32 7.11
CA GLY A 190 -1.78 -1.38 7.96
C GLY A 190 -2.16 -1.40 9.44
N TRP A 191 -3.01 -0.46 9.87
CA TRP A 191 -3.49 -0.37 11.24
C TRP A 191 -4.23 -1.64 11.69
N THR A 192 -5.07 -2.21 10.82
CA THR A 192 -5.83 -3.44 11.11
C THR A 192 -4.89 -4.61 11.37
N VAL A 193 -3.88 -4.77 10.51
CA VAL A 193 -2.85 -5.82 10.61
C VAL A 193 -2.00 -5.64 11.86
N TRP A 194 -1.51 -4.43 12.11
CA TRP A 194 -0.72 -4.11 13.30
C TRP A 194 -1.48 -4.42 14.59
N ASN A 195 -2.73 -3.96 14.71
CA ASN A 195 -3.54 -4.22 15.90
C ASN A 195 -3.83 -5.70 16.11
N GLN A 196 -4.04 -6.45 15.02
CA GLN A 196 -4.23 -7.89 15.13
C GLN A 196 -2.98 -8.57 15.70
N LEU A 197 -1.78 -8.20 15.24
CA LEU A 197 -0.52 -8.76 15.72
C LEU A 197 -0.29 -8.46 17.20
N GLU A 198 -0.49 -7.22 17.62
CA GLU A 198 -0.40 -6.78 19.02
C GLU A 198 -1.32 -7.60 19.94
N LEU A 199 -2.56 -7.85 19.51
CA LEU A 199 -3.56 -8.55 20.32
C LEU A 199 -3.48 -10.07 20.26
N SER A 200 -2.81 -10.61 19.26
CA SER A 200 -2.56 -12.04 19.14
C SER A 200 -1.38 -12.48 20.02
N GLY A 201 -0.41 -11.60 20.29
CA GLY A 201 0.66 -11.78 21.26
C GLY A 201 1.47 -13.08 21.09
N GLY A 202 1.56 -13.62 19.86
CA GLY A 202 2.19 -14.92 19.58
C GLY A 202 1.42 -16.15 20.11
N THR A 203 0.28 -15.97 20.77
CA THR A 203 -0.49 -17.05 21.43
C THR A 203 -1.51 -17.74 20.52
N GLY A 204 -1.58 -17.37 19.24
CA GLY A 204 -2.58 -17.88 18.29
C GLY A 204 -4.03 -17.44 18.60
N ARG A 205 -4.22 -16.50 19.52
CA ARG A 205 -5.54 -15.90 19.78
C ARG A 205 -5.93 -15.03 18.60
N SER A 206 -7.08 -15.31 18.00
CA SER A 206 -7.57 -14.58 16.84
C SER A 206 -8.67 -13.60 17.25
N ILE A 207 -8.59 -12.36 16.75
CA ILE A 207 -9.66 -11.36 16.88
C ILE A 207 -10.95 -11.79 16.17
N GLN A 208 -10.87 -12.77 15.27
CA GLN A 208 -12.01 -13.29 14.52
C GLN A 208 -13.01 -14.04 15.41
N LYS A 209 -12.56 -14.55 16.57
CA LYS A 209 -13.40 -15.27 17.54
C LYS A 209 -13.85 -14.33 18.66
N PRO A 210 -15.10 -14.45 19.14
CA PRO A 210 -15.56 -13.68 20.29
C PRO A 210 -14.68 -13.88 21.52
N GLY A 211 -14.42 -12.79 22.25
CA GLY A 211 -13.63 -12.81 23.48
C GLY A 211 -12.82 -11.53 23.67
N LYS A 212 -11.97 -11.52 24.71
CA LYS A 212 -11.22 -10.33 25.16
C LYS A 212 -10.39 -9.66 24.06
N SER A 213 -9.72 -10.43 23.20
CA SER A 213 -8.94 -9.87 22.09
C SER A 213 -9.82 -9.14 21.06
N GLN A 214 -11.02 -9.66 20.80
CA GLN A 214 -11.97 -8.99 19.91
C GLN A 214 -12.54 -7.72 20.55
N ASP A 215 -12.88 -7.77 21.85
CA ASP A 215 -13.41 -6.62 22.58
C ASP A 215 -12.39 -5.47 22.63
N GLU A 216 -11.12 -5.81 22.90
CA GLU A 216 -10.01 -4.87 22.89
C GLU A 216 -9.78 -4.30 21.49
N TRP A 217 -9.81 -5.14 20.44
CA TRP A 217 -9.68 -4.67 19.05
C TRP A 217 -10.77 -3.64 18.69
N VAL A 218 -12.04 -3.92 19.04
CA VAL A 218 -13.17 -3.00 18.80
C VAL A 218 -13.01 -1.70 19.62
N SER A 219 -12.50 -1.78 20.85
CA SER A 219 -12.21 -0.62 21.69
C SER A 219 -11.13 0.29 21.06
N ARG A 220 -10.06 -0.31 20.54
CA ARG A 220 -9.00 0.41 19.82
C ARG A 220 -9.52 1.02 18.53
N LEU A 221 -10.35 0.31 17.77
CA LEU A 221 -11.00 0.84 16.56
C LEU A 221 -11.81 2.10 16.89
N ARG A 222 -12.60 2.08 17.96
CA ARG A 222 -13.41 3.23 18.39
C ARG A 222 -12.54 4.44 18.77
N THR A 223 -11.44 4.20 19.44
CA THR A 223 -10.49 5.26 19.80
C THR A 223 -9.86 5.86 18.55
N ALA A 224 -9.38 4.99 17.64
CA ALA A 224 -8.74 5.40 16.39
C ALA A 224 -9.70 6.18 15.45
N ASP A 225 -10.96 5.75 15.33
CA ASP A 225 -11.99 6.47 14.56
C ASP A 225 -12.28 7.85 15.15
N ARG A 226 -12.46 7.95 16.47
CA ARG A 226 -12.70 9.21 17.17
C ARG A 226 -11.54 10.21 17.01
N GLU A 227 -10.31 9.71 16.96
CA GLU A 227 -9.09 10.51 16.77
C GLU A 227 -8.81 10.84 15.29
N GLY A 228 -9.64 10.33 14.38
CA GLY A 228 -9.48 10.49 12.95
C GLY A 228 -8.21 9.83 12.40
N THR A 229 -7.78 8.73 12.99
CA THR A 229 -6.52 8.03 12.64
C THR A 229 -6.53 7.56 11.18
N PHE A 230 -7.69 7.16 10.67
CA PHE A 230 -7.85 6.57 9.33
C PHE A 230 -7.96 7.65 8.26
N ARG A 231 -6.86 8.37 8.03
CA ARG A 231 -6.78 9.46 7.06
C ARG A 231 -5.45 9.39 6.31
N GLY A 232 -5.53 9.55 5.00
CA GLY A 232 -4.38 9.55 4.10
C GLY A 232 -3.81 10.94 3.85
N TYR A 233 -3.13 11.04 2.72
CA TYR A 233 -2.61 12.28 2.16
C TYR A 233 -2.69 12.19 0.63
N TYR A 234 -2.43 13.30 -0.04
CA TYR A 234 -2.12 13.33 -1.47
C TYR A 234 -0.88 14.18 -1.74
N GLU A 235 -0.20 13.90 -2.84
CA GLU A 235 0.85 14.74 -3.41
C GLU A 235 0.24 15.73 -4.43
N PRO A 236 0.31 17.05 -4.18
CA PRO A 236 -0.29 18.05 -5.06
C PRO A 236 0.19 17.91 -6.52
N GLU A 237 -0.70 18.03 -7.51
CA GLU A 237 -0.28 18.02 -8.92
C GLU A 237 0.51 19.28 -9.27
N ASP A 238 0.07 20.42 -8.75
CA ASP A 238 0.68 21.72 -8.97
C ASP A 238 2.14 21.71 -8.48
N SER A 239 3.05 21.91 -9.42
CA SER A 239 4.49 22.02 -9.15
C SER A 239 4.84 23.17 -8.20
N ALA A 240 4.09 24.29 -8.24
CA ALA A 240 4.32 25.43 -7.37
C ALA A 240 3.94 25.07 -5.92
N GLU A 241 2.85 24.34 -5.73
CA GLU A 241 2.47 23.82 -4.42
C GLU A 241 3.46 22.77 -3.91
N ARG A 242 3.87 21.81 -4.75
CA ARG A 242 4.88 20.78 -4.41
C ARG A 242 6.23 21.34 -4.00
N ALA A 243 6.61 22.51 -4.52
CA ALA A 243 7.83 23.19 -4.11
C ALA A 243 7.80 23.62 -2.64
N VAL A 244 6.62 23.82 -2.07
CA VAL A 244 6.41 24.24 -0.67
C VAL A 244 6.08 23.05 0.22
N VAL A 245 5.22 22.14 -0.26
CA VAL A 245 4.71 21.01 0.52
C VAL A 245 4.62 19.76 -0.34
N ARG A 246 5.39 18.73 0.04
CA ARG A 246 5.40 17.46 -0.70
C ARG A 246 4.10 16.69 -0.58
N LYS A 247 3.49 16.69 0.61
CA LYS A 247 2.29 15.91 0.93
C LYS A 247 1.30 16.76 1.71
N ARG A 248 0.02 16.72 1.32
CA ARG A 248 -1.10 17.33 2.05
C ARG A 248 -1.86 16.25 2.80
N TYR A 249 -1.74 16.27 4.13
CA TYR A 249 -2.47 15.35 4.99
C TYR A 249 -3.92 15.79 5.14
N LEU A 250 -4.82 14.82 4.99
CA LEU A 250 -6.23 15.03 5.26
C LEU A 250 -6.44 15.38 6.75
N ALA A 251 -7.47 16.16 7.03
CA ALA A 251 -7.90 16.47 8.38
C ALA A 251 -8.62 15.28 9.01
N PRO A 252 -8.71 15.18 10.35
CA PRO A 252 -9.46 14.12 11.04
C PRO A 252 -10.92 13.98 10.56
N ALA A 253 -11.54 15.06 10.11
CA ALA A 253 -12.91 15.07 9.61
C ALA A 253 -13.08 14.38 8.24
N SER A 254 -12.01 14.26 7.45
CA SER A 254 -11.95 13.53 6.17
C SER A 254 -11.35 12.13 6.33
N ARG A 255 -11.50 11.54 7.51
CA ARG A 255 -11.16 10.14 7.75
C ARG A 255 -12.15 9.22 7.02
N LEU A 256 -11.70 8.00 6.72
CA LEU A 256 -12.48 6.89 6.19
C LEU A 256 -13.93 6.79 6.73
N SER A 257 -14.90 6.59 5.84
CA SER A 257 -16.33 6.44 6.15
C SER A 257 -16.72 4.99 6.54
N GLU A 258 -17.96 4.81 7.01
CA GLU A 258 -18.51 3.47 7.34
C GLU A 258 -18.59 2.55 6.12
N SER A 259 -19.00 3.06 4.95
CA SER A 259 -19.16 2.25 3.74
C SER A 259 -17.81 1.73 3.24
N GLU A 260 -16.78 2.58 3.29
CA GLU A 260 -15.38 2.25 3.03
C GLU A 260 -14.86 1.20 4.01
N ALA A 261 -15.03 1.42 5.32
CA ALA A 261 -14.65 0.45 6.33
C ALA A 261 -15.31 -0.91 6.09
N THR A 262 -16.60 -0.89 5.77
CA THR A 262 -17.39 -2.11 5.57
C THR A 262 -16.89 -2.91 4.39
N VAL A 263 -16.65 -2.28 3.24
CA VAL A 263 -16.15 -2.99 2.06
C VAL A 263 -14.75 -3.54 2.28
N ILE A 264 -13.86 -2.79 2.94
CA ILE A 264 -12.51 -3.25 3.24
C ILE A 264 -12.55 -4.45 4.19
N LEU A 265 -13.24 -4.32 5.33
CA LEU A 265 -13.29 -5.38 6.34
C LEU A 265 -13.96 -6.66 5.82
N LYS A 266 -14.97 -6.52 4.95
CA LYS A 266 -15.70 -7.65 4.36
C LYS A 266 -14.97 -8.29 3.19
N GLU A 267 -14.59 -7.48 2.19
CA GLU A 267 -14.13 -7.98 0.90
C GLU A 267 -12.62 -8.16 0.83
N VAL A 268 -11.84 -7.35 1.55
CA VAL A 268 -10.37 -7.37 1.53
C VAL A 268 -9.82 -8.21 2.68
N ILE A 269 -10.32 -7.96 3.90
CA ILE A 269 -9.79 -8.56 5.13
C ILE A 269 -10.49 -9.88 5.51
N GLU A 270 -11.77 -10.01 5.19
CA GLU A 270 -12.63 -11.15 5.53
C GLU A 270 -12.87 -11.32 7.04
N PHE A 271 -13.35 -10.26 7.68
CA PHE A 271 -13.84 -10.38 9.04
C PHE A 271 -15.08 -11.26 9.14
N SER A 272 -15.15 -12.05 10.22
CA SER A 272 -16.33 -12.83 10.56
C SER A 272 -17.56 -11.93 10.64
N PRO A 273 -18.77 -12.40 10.27
CA PRO A 273 -19.97 -11.56 10.28
C PRO A 273 -20.21 -10.85 11.62
N ASN A 274 -19.89 -11.52 12.73
CA ASN A 274 -19.97 -10.95 14.08
C ASN A 274 -18.99 -9.79 14.29
N LEU A 275 -17.71 -9.96 13.92
CA LEU A 275 -16.73 -8.89 14.05
C LEU A 275 -17.05 -7.72 13.10
N LEU A 276 -17.48 -8.02 11.88
CA LEU A 276 -17.91 -7.02 10.91
C LEU A 276 -19.07 -6.17 11.46
N ALA A 277 -20.09 -6.79 12.04
CA ALA A 277 -21.21 -6.07 12.65
C ALA A 277 -20.75 -5.12 13.75
N ARG A 278 -19.89 -5.59 14.66
CA ARG A 278 -19.33 -4.77 15.75
C ARG A 278 -18.44 -3.64 15.25
N ALA A 279 -17.67 -3.86 14.18
CA ALA A 279 -16.86 -2.82 13.57
C ALA A 279 -17.74 -1.74 12.94
N ARG A 280 -18.83 -2.11 12.26
CA ARG A 280 -19.80 -1.16 11.69
C ARG A 280 -20.43 -0.27 12.75
N GLU A 281 -20.81 -0.83 13.90
CA GLU A 281 -21.34 -0.06 15.03
C GLU A 281 -20.40 1.06 15.50
N VAL A 282 -19.08 0.85 15.41
CA VAL A 282 -18.10 1.89 15.75
C VAL A 282 -18.20 3.07 14.79
N PHE A 283 -18.26 2.80 13.48
CA PHE A 283 -18.33 3.84 12.46
C PHE A 283 -19.71 4.49 12.35
N SER A 284 -20.79 3.78 12.70
CA SER A 284 -22.15 4.33 12.73
C SER A 284 -22.43 5.14 14.01
N GLY A 285 -21.72 4.87 15.10
CA GLY A 285 -21.95 5.43 16.45
C GLY A 285 -21.50 6.88 16.67
N LEU A 286 -21.00 7.58 15.65
CA LEU A 286 -20.59 8.98 15.72
C LEU A 286 -21.35 9.82 14.68
N GLY A 287 -22.47 10.39 15.13
CA GLY A 287 -23.39 11.22 14.36
C GLY A 287 -24.27 12.14 15.22
N GLN A 288 -23.68 12.81 16.22
CA GLN A 288 -24.20 14.09 16.73
C GLN A 288 -23.01 15.06 16.79
N GLY A 289 -22.89 15.96 15.82
CA GLY A 289 -22.05 17.16 15.98
C GLY A 289 -21.29 17.67 14.76
N VAL A 290 -21.08 16.87 13.73
CA VAL A 290 -20.52 17.35 12.46
C VAL A 290 -21.31 16.68 11.35
N ASP A 291 -22.03 17.47 10.56
CA ASP A 291 -22.61 17.00 9.31
C ASP A 291 -21.49 16.32 8.52
N ARG A 292 -21.58 15.00 8.36
CA ARG A 292 -20.67 14.29 7.47
C ARG A 292 -20.94 14.84 6.08
N TYR A 293 -20.02 15.65 5.56
CA TYR A 293 -19.98 15.94 4.14
C TYR A 293 -19.97 14.59 3.40
N GLY A 294 -20.95 14.38 2.52
CA GLY A 294 -20.98 13.25 1.59
C GLY A 294 -21.39 11.91 2.19
N GLN A 295 -22.70 11.68 2.39
CA GLN A 295 -23.22 10.33 2.20
C GLN A 295 -23.13 10.02 0.69
N CYS A 296 -22.05 9.34 0.31
CA CYS A 296 -21.88 8.87 -1.06
C CYS A 296 -22.70 7.58 -1.22
N GLY A 297 -23.92 7.70 -1.78
CA GLY A 297 -24.75 6.62 -2.32
C GLY A 297 -24.96 5.38 -1.46
#